data_AF-A0AAU9TDH8-F1
#
_entry.id   AF-A0AAU9TDH8-F1
#
_cell.length_a   1.000
_cell.length_b   1.000
_cell.length_c   1.000
_cell.angle_alpha   90.00
_cell.angle_beta   90.00
_cell.angle_gamma   90.00
#
_symmetry.space_group_name_H-M   'P 1'
#
loop_
_entity.id
_entity.type
_entity.pdbx_description
1 polymer ?
#
loop_
_entity_poly.entity_id
_entity_poly.type
_entity_poly.pdbx_seq_one_letter_code
_entity_poly.pdbx_strand_id
1 'polypeptide(L)'
;METFRMCSAHNKFDSPRSDRKSVSIKSVIDRVKVIVAYFKRSSKATQKLDEFQKQNGAKRLLQEVPTRWNSRFYMLERIVEIQDAVKSSIAILGITSLPNLTPEDWLLCNETCKTLKSFEEASKHLSGEKYLTASQLLIIVKGITRVLKMILTSDSSDYHYLPITCDFVRALLDLTNSRFENIENSNTIGIATFLDPRFMFQPFTSAKQATLRDSMIKIVAQEINREGSCENMQLARKFLAKDFFSQTGYIISQRRTRLGVRKVKQLTFLNGNKKYIK
;
A
#
# COMPACT_ATOMS: atom_id res chain seq x y z
N MET A 1 -7.20 6.81 -9.21
CA MET A 1 -5.80 7.05 -8.78
C MET A 1 -5.71 8.02 -7.58
N GLU A 2 -6.64 7.94 -6.61
CA GLU A 2 -6.62 8.78 -5.39
C GLU A 2 -6.68 7.96 -4.09
N THR A 3 -6.55 6.64 -4.20
CA THR A 3 -6.86 5.68 -3.13
C THR A 3 -6.01 5.87 -1.87
N PHE A 4 -4.80 6.43 -1.99
CA PHE A 4 -3.93 6.79 -0.87
C PHE A 4 -3.55 8.28 -0.83
N ARG A 5 -4.35 9.18 -1.42
CA ARG A 5 -4.18 10.62 -1.15
C ARG A 5 -4.53 10.90 0.31
N MET A 6 -3.55 10.73 1.20
CA MET A 6 -3.59 11.14 2.61
C MET A 6 -3.49 12.65 2.78
N CYS A 7 -3.71 13.45 1.73
CA CYS A 7 -3.53 14.91 1.74
C CYS A 7 -4.41 15.62 2.79
N SER A 8 -5.59 15.08 3.10
CA SER A 8 -6.46 15.59 4.17
C SER A 8 -6.12 15.01 5.55
N ALA A 9 -5.32 13.95 5.61
CA ALA A 9 -4.89 13.34 6.87
C ALA A 9 -3.71 14.08 7.49
N HIS A 10 -2.94 14.90 6.75
CA HIS A 10 -1.84 15.71 7.32
C HIS A 10 -2.25 16.58 8.51
N ASN A 11 -3.52 17.02 8.55
CA ASN A 11 -4.08 17.78 9.67
C ASN A 11 -4.80 16.89 10.71
N LYS A 12 -5.06 15.61 10.41
CA LYS A 12 -5.62 14.62 11.35
C LYS A 12 -4.55 13.71 12.00
N PHE A 13 -3.26 13.99 11.77
CA PHE A 13 -2.16 13.42 12.57
C PHE A 13 -2.20 13.86 14.05
N ASP A 14 -3.07 14.81 14.39
CA ASP A 14 -3.42 15.13 15.78
C ASP A 14 -4.46 14.10 16.28
N SER A 15 -4.01 13.07 16.99
CA SER A 15 -4.89 12.31 17.89
C SER A 15 -4.85 12.97 19.26
N PRO A 16 -5.92 13.67 19.71
CA PRO A 16 -6.00 14.20 21.06
C PRO A 16 -6.59 13.11 21.95
N ARG A 17 -5.73 12.21 22.45
CA ARG A 17 -6.09 11.32 23.56
C ARG A 17 -4.97 11.23 24.60
N SER A 18 -4.39 12.36 24.99
CA SER A 18 -3.79 12.48 26.32
C SER A 18 -3.50 13.94 26.62
N ASP A 19 -4.13 14.41 27.68
CA ASP A 19 -3.97 15.73 28.28
C ASP A 19 -2.63 15.81 29.04
N ARG A 20 -1.51 15.66 28.32
CA ARG A 20 -0.17 15.85 28.88
C ARG A 20 0.64 16.76 27.96
N LYS A 21 1.36 17.70 28.56
CA LYS A 21 2.43 18.50 27.94
C LYS A 21 3.64 17.61 27.54
N SER A 22 3.40 16.48 26.87
CA SER A 22 4.40 15.54 26.39
C SER A 22 4.80 15.88 24.96
N VAL A 23 6.08 15.67 24.64
CA VAL A 23 6.64 15.81 23.30
C VAL A 23 5.73 15.12 22.28
N SER A 24 5.19 15.87 21.32
CA SER A 24 4.37 15.32 20.24
C SER A 24 5.23 15.08 19.00
N ILE A 25 4.88 14.06 18.20
CA ILE A 25 5.52 13.82 16.89
C ILE A 25 5.53 15.09 16.03
N LYS A 26 4.44 15.86 16.09
CA LYS A 26 4.33 17.16 15.40
C LYS A 26 5.41 18.14 15.82
N SER A 27 5.64 18.32 17.13
CA SER A 27 6.69 19.18 17.67
C SER A 27 8.09 18.76 17.19
N VAL A 28 8.39 17.46 17.17
CA VAL A 28 9.65 16.94 16.64
C VAL A 28 9.80 17.26 15.15
N ILE A 29 8.76 17.02 14.36
CA ILE A 29 8.78 17.28 12.92
C ILE A 29 8.94 18.79 12.65
N ASP A 30 8.31 19.66 13.42
CA ASP A 30 8.44 21.11 13.24
C ASP A 30 9.87 21.59 13.58
N ARG A 31 10.52 21.01 14.60
CA ARG A 31 11.96 21.25 14.85
C ARG A 31 12.84 20.77 13.71
N VAL A 32 12.55 19.59 13.14
CA VAL A 32 13.24 19.09 11.94
C VAL A 32 13.10 20.05 10.77
N LYS A 33 11.91 20.63 10.54
CA LYS A 33 11.69 21.61 9.46
C LYS A 33 12.57 22.85 9.63
N VAL A 34 12.72 23.34 10.86
CA VAL A 34 13.58 24.51 11.15
C VAL A 34 15.03 24.21 10.78
N ILE A 35 15.53 23.03 11.15
CA ILE A 35 16.88 22.58 10.80
C ILE A 35 17.04 22.49 9.28
N VAL A 36 16.13 21.80 8.60
CA VAL A 36 16.15 21.65 7.13
C VAL A 36 16.13 23.01 6.44
N ALA A 37 15.25 23.92 6.88
CA ALA A 37 15.13 25.26 6.31
C ALA A 37 16.42 26.08 6.49
N TYR A 38 17.11 25.94 7.62
CA TYR A 38 18.38 26.61 7.84
C TYR A 38 19.46 26.13 6.88
N PHE A 39 19.65 24.80 6.75
CA PHE A 39 20.63 24.26 5.81
C PHE A 39 20.32 24.65 4.36
N LYS A 40 19.04 24.71 3.98
CA LYS A 40 18.63 25.19 2.64
C LYS A 40 18.98 26.66 2.37
N ARG A 41 18.99 27.51 3.40
CA ARG A 41 19.27 28.95 3.28
C ARG A 41 20.76 29.26 3.40
N SER A 42 21.49 28.50 4.21
CA SER A 42 22.90 28.76 4.51
C SER A 42 23.82 27.98 3.58
N SER A 43 24.49 28.70 2.67
CA SER A 43 25.52 28.15 1.78
C SER A 43 26.68 27.54 2.58
N LYS A 44 27.12 28.22 3.65
CA LYS A 44 28.17 27.75 4.56
C LYS A 44 27.79 26.42 5.24
N ALA A 45 26.55 26.30 5.71
CA ALA A 45 26.07 25.06 6.32
C ALA A 45 25.95 23.92 5.31
N THR A 46 25.48 24.21 4.10
CA THR A 46 25.42 23.22 3.00
C THR A 46 26.82 22.75 2.61
N GLN A 47 27.77 23.65 2.46
CA GLN A 47 29.15 23.29 2.12
C GLN A 47 29.77 22.37 3.18
N LYS A 48 29.58 22.68 4.46
CA LYS A 48 30.04 21.80 5.54
C LYS A 48 29.34 20.45 5.55
N LEU A 49 28.04 20.44 5.31
CA LEU A 49 27.27 19.20 5.18
C LEU A 49 27.78 18.33 4.01
N ASP A 50 28.15 18.94 2.88
CA ASP A 50 28.73 18.23 1.74
C ASP A 50 30.15 17.70 2.06
N GLU A 51 30.95 18.46 2.81
CA GLU A 51 32.28 18.02 3.27
C GLU A 51 32.20 16.75 4.14
N PHE A 52 31.24 16.67 5.05
CA PHE A 52 31.03 15.50 5.91
C PHE A 52 30.47 14.28 5.18
N GLN A 53 29.88 14.48 3.99
CA GLN A 53 29.31 13.40 3.19
C GLN A 53 30.22 12.93 2.05
N LYS A 54 31.43 13.49 1.90
CA LYS A 54 32.35 13.19 0.79
C LYS A 54 32.59 11.70 0.56
N GLN A 55 32.60 10.89 1.61
CA GLN A 55 32.85 9.45 1.53
C GLN A 55 31.61 8.64 1.10
N ASN A 56 30.40 9.13 1.38
CA ASN A 56 29.13 8.39 1.19
C ASN A 56 28.25 8.95 0.05
N GLY A 57 28.76 9.94 -0.69
CA GLY A 57 28.04 10.69 -1.71
C GLY A 57 27.21 11.83 -1.09
N ALA A 58 27.45 13.06 -1.57
CA ALA A 58 26.78 14.25 -1.04
C ALA A 58 25.27 14.24 -1.33
N LYS A 59 24.46 14.09 -0.28
CA LYS A 59 23.00 14.18 -0.34
C LYS A 59 22.54 15.51 0.27
N ARG A 60 21.60 16.15 -0.42
CA ARG A 60 20.96 17.37 0.07
C ARG A 60 19.76 17.03 0.95
N LEU A 61 19.51 17.85 1.95
CA LEU A 61 18.26 17.78 2.73
C LEU A 61 17.05 18.09 1.84
N LEU A 62 15.93 17.45 2.14
CA LEU A 62 14.65 17.62 1.43
C LEU A 62 13.69 18.42 2.30
N GLN A 63 12.99 19.38 1.70
CA GLN A 63 12.01 20.20 2.40
C GLN A 63 10.60 19.63 2.19
N GLU A 64 9.78 19.65 3.24
CA GLU A 64 8.37 19.30 3.14
C GLU A 64 7.64 20.27 2.18
N VAL A 65 6.80 19.72 1.32
CA VAL A 65 5.90 20.42 0.41
C VAL A 65 4.47 20.09 0.84
N PRO A 66 3.72 21.03 1.44
CA PRO A 66 2.41 20.75 2.03
C PRO A 66 1.40 20.09 1.08
N THR A 67 1.49 20.39 -0.22
CA THR A 67 0.60 19.84 -1.25
C THR A 67 0.95 18.42 -1.69
N ARG A 68 2.09 17.86 -1.24
CA ARG A 68 2.58 16.52 -1.61
C ARG A 68 2.80 15.68 -0.37
N TRP A 69 1.94 14.70 -0.13
CA TRP A 69 1.94 13.99 1.14
C TRP A 69 3.20 13.18 1.46
N ASN A 70 3.84 12.63 0.44
CA ASN A 70 5.12 11.92 0.60
C ASN A 70 6.29 12.83 0.98
N SER A 71 6.19 14.15 0.76
CA SER A 71 7.31 15.06 0.98
C SER A 71 7.75 15.12 2.45
N ARG A 72 6.81 14.95 3.39
CA ARG A 72 7.09 14.87 4.83
C ARG A 72 7.89 13.61 5.16
N PHE A 73 7.47 12.47 4.61
CA PHE A 73 8.18 11.20 4.77
C PHE A 73 9.60 11.31 4.20
N TYR A 74 9.76 11.82 2.97
CA TYR A 74 11.10 11.97 2.36
C TYR A 74 12.00 12.96 3.11
N MET A 75 11.44 14.02 3.70
CA MET A 75 12.21 14.93 4.56
C MET A 75 12.76 14.20 5.79
N LEU A 76 11.90 13.42 6.48
CA LEU A 76 12.30 12.67 7.67
C LEU A 76 13.28 11.54 7.33
N GLU A 77 13.01 10.77 6.27
CA GLU A 77 13.89 9.70 5.82
C GLU A 77 15.28 10.25 5.48
N ARG A 78 15.34 11.36 4.75
CA ARG A 78 16.62 11.99 4.37
C ARG A 78 17.38 12.49 5.60
N ILE A 79 16.75 13.22 6.52
CA ILE A 79 17.49 13.76 7.66
C ILE A 79 17.99 12.66 8.60
N VAL A 80 17.24 11.56 8.75
CA VAL A 80 17.68 10.39 9.52
C VAL A 80 18.84 9.70 8.81
N GLU A 81 18.80 9.56 7.49
CA GLU A 81 19.87 8.97 6.68
C GLU A 81 21.21 9.71 6.82
N ILE A 82 21.18 11.05 6.89
CA ILE A 82 22.40 11.89 7.01
C ILE A 82 22.56 12.50 8.40
N GLN A 83 21.98 11.88 9.44
CA GLN A 83 21.93 12.44 10.79
C GLN A 83 23.30 12.81 11.34
N ASP A 84 24.33 11.99 11.09
CA ASP A 84 25.67 12.19 11.66
C ASP A 84 26.34 13.40 11.01
N ALA A 85 26.24 13.52 9.69
CA ALA A 85 26.76 14.67 8.95
C ALA A 85 26.05 15.97 9.37
N VAL A 86 24.73 15.93 9.62
CA VAL A 86 23.97 17.09 10.13
C VAL A 86 24.44 17.47 11.53
N LYS A 87 24.54 16.51 12.47
CA LYS A 87 25.02 16.74 13.84
C LYS A 87 26.43 17.33 13.85
N SER A 88 27.36 16.75 13.09
CA SER A 88 28.74 17.24 12.99
C SER A 88 28.82 18.63 12.37
N SER A 89 28.01 18.92 11.34
CA SER A 89 27.95 20.25 10.73
C SER A 89 27.48 21.32 11.71
N ILE A 90 26.43 21.04 12.49
CA ILE A 90 25.91 21.95 13.51
C ILE A 90 26.96 22.20 14.60
N ALA A 91 27.61 21.13 15.08
CA ALA A 91 28.62 21.20 16.13
C ALA A 91 29.85 22.02 15.70
N ILE A 92 30.41 21.76 14.51
CA ILE A 92 31.60 22.50 14.02
C ILE A 92 31.29 23.97 13.75
N LEU A 93 30.10 24.28 13.24
CA LEU A 93 29.71 25.67 12.96
C LEU A 93 29.27 26.43 14.23
N GLY A 94 29.18 25.76 15.39
CA GLY A 94 28.79 26.38 16.65
C GLY A 94 27.39 26.99 16.61
N ILE A 95 26.45 26.37 15.86
CA ILE A 95 25.12 26.95 15.64
C ILE A 95 24.23 26.67 16.86
N THR A 96 24.02 27.69 17.68
CA THR A 96 23.16 27.61 18.88
C THR A 96 21.71 28.03 18.64
N SER A 97 21.42 28.67 17.51
CA SER A 97 20.07 29.16 17.17
C SER A 97 19.12 28.07 16.68
N LEU A 98 19.60 26.85 16.43
CA LEU A 98 18.79 25.75 15.95
C LEU A 98 18.21 24.93 17.12
N PRO A 99 16.99 24.37 16.95
CA PRO A 99 16.44 23.48 17.95
C PRO A 99 17.33 22.24 18.08
N ASN A 100 17.67 21.87 19.31
CA ASN A 100 18.36 20.62 19.57
C ASN A 100 17.38 19.44 19.45
N LEU A 101 17.82 18.37 18.80
CA LEU A 101 17.07 17.10 18.70
C LEU A 101 17.75 16.08 19.61
N THR A 102 17.01 15.59 20.61
CA THR A 102 17.49 14.58 21.56
C THR A 102 17.64 13.22 20.87
N PRO A 103 18.39 12.26 21.45
CA PRO A 103 18.44 10.89 20.93
C PRO A 103 17.04 10.26 20.74
N GLU A 104 16.12 10.55 21.66
CA GLU A 104 14.72 10.12 21.57
C GLU A 104 13.99 10.75 20.38
N ASP A 105 14.24 12.03 20.06
CA ASP A 105 13.66 12.70 18.89
C ASP A 105 14.12 12.03 17.57
N TRP A 106 15.40 11.68 17.48
CA TRP A 106 15.95 10.95 16.33
C TRP A 106 15.35 9.55 16.22
N LEU A 107 15.21 8.85 17.35
CA LEU A 107 14.55 7.55 17.40
C LEU A 107 13.09 7.67 16.94
N LEU A 108 12.34 8.67 17.42
CA LEU A 108 10.97 8.93 17.02
C LEU A 108 10.85 9.20 15.51
N CYS A 109 11.78 9.97 14.93
CA CYS A 109 11.82 10.20 13.49
C CYS A 109 12.05 8.89 12.71
N ASN A 110 13.00 8.06 13.16
CA ASN A 110 13.31 6.79 12.52
C ASN A 110 12.13 5.81 12.59
N GLU A 111 11.53 5.65 13.77
CA GLU A 111 10.36 4.81 13.96
C GLU A 111 9.17 5.28 13.11
N THR A 112 8.90 6.59 13.09
CA THR A 112 7.86 7.19 12.24
C THR A 112 8.11 6.90 10.76
N CYS A 113 9.36 6.99 10.29
CA CYS A 113 9.73 6.64 8.92
C CYS A 113 9.46 5.17 8.62
N LYS A 114 9.86 4.25 9.51
CA LYS A 114 9.62 2.81 9.36
C LYS A 114 8.13 2.51 9.22
N THR A 115 7.28 3.13 10.03
CA THR A 115 5.82 2.96 9.94
C THR A 115 5.27 3.47 8.60
N LEU A 116 5.66 4.68 8.20
CA LEU A 116 5.15 5.32 6.98
C LEU A 116 5.67 4.72 5.68
N LYS A 117 6.82 4.03 5.71
CA LYS A 117 7.43 3.41 4.53
C LYS A 117 6.49 2.45 3.80
N SER A 118 5.75 1.63 4.55
CA SER A 118 4.77 0.69 3.98
C SER A 118 3.68 1.39 3.16
N PHE A 119 3.27 2.59 3.57
CA PHE A 119 2.28 3.41 2.85
C PHE A 119 2.88 4.06 1.60
N GLU A 120 4.12 4.54 1.68
CA GLU A 120 4.82 5.11 0.52
C GLU A 120 4.99 4.06 -0.58
N GLU A 121 5.49 2.88 -0.22
CA GLU A 121 5.70 1.77 -1.17
C GLU A 121 4.38 1.33 -1.80
N ALA A 122 3.34 1.15 -0.98
CA ALA A 122 1.99 0.82 -1.45
C ALA A 122 1.44 1.88 -2.41
N SER A 123 1.64 3.15 -2.10
CA SER A 123 1.13 4.26 -2.92
C SER A 123 1.88 4.39 -4.22
N LYS A 124 3.21 4.21 -4.20
CA LYS A 124 4.06 4.20 -5.39
C LYS A 124 3.69 3.05 -6.32
N HIS A 125 3.43 1.88 -5.75
CA HIS A 125 2.92 0.73 -6.49
C HIS A 125 1.53 1.04 -7.09
N LEU A 126 0.57 1.47 -6.29
CA LEU A 126 -0.80 1.76 -6.78
C LEU A 126 -0.90 2.97 -7.72
N SER A 127 0.15 3.78 -7.85
CA SER A 127 0.24 4.87 -8.82
C SER A 127 0.70 4.41 -10.20
N GLY A 128 1.02 3.11 -10.39
CA GLY A 128 1.40 2.55 -11.67
C GLY A 128 0.22 2.49 -12.65
N GLU A 129 0.36 3.10 -13.81
CA GLU A 129 -0.67 3.09 -14.88
C GLU A 129 -0.66 1.80 -15.71
N LYS A 130 0.44 1.03 -15.65
CA LYS A 130 0.69 -0.12 -16.55
C LYS A 130 -0.01 -1.43 -16.13
N TYR A 131 -0.74 -1.46 -15.01
CA TYR A 131 -1.38 -2.66 -14.50
C TYR A 131 -2.69 -2.38 -13.76
N LEU A 132 -3.51 -3.43 -13.62
CA LEU A 132 -4.78 -3.38 -12.90
C LEU A 132 -4.54 -3.17 -11.40
N THR A 133 -4.53 -1.92 -10.96
CA THR A 133 -4.33 -1.53 -9.55
C THR A 133 -5.52 -1.93 -8.67
N ALA A 134 -6.72 -2.06 -9.24
CA ALA A 134 -7.94 -2.44 -8.53
C ALA A 134 -7.86 -3.86 -7.94
N SER A 135 -7.24 -4.82 -8.64
CA SER A 135 -7.12 -6.20 -8.15
C SER A 135 -6.16 -6.32 -6.96
N GLN A 136 -5.20 -5.41 -6.84
CA GLN A 136 -4.17 -5.40 -5.80
C GLN A 136 -4.57 -4.63 -4.55
N LEU A 137 -5.51 -3.69 -4.69
CA LEU A 137 -5.86 -2.74 -3.64
C LEU A 137 -6.29 -3.43 -2.34
N LEU A 138 -7.13 -4.47 -2.43
CA LEU A 138 -7.58 -5.23 -1.27
C LEU A 138 -6.41 -5.96 -0.57
N ILE A 139 -5.48 -6.52 -1.33
CA ILE A 139 -4.29 -7.20 -0.78
C ILE A 139 -3.40 -6.21 -0.02
N ILE A 140 -3.15 -5.06 -0.63
CA ILE A 140 -2.27 -4.03 -0.08
C ILE A 140 -2.83 -3.46 1.20
N VAL A 141 -4.13 -3.13 1.23
CA VAL A 141 -4.80 -2.65 2.46
C VAL A 141 -4.69 -3.67 3.58
N LYS A 142 -5.00 -4.96 3.31
CA LYS A 142 -4.84 -6.03 4.32
C LYS A 142 -3.40 -6.19 4.79
N GLY A 143 -2.44 -6.08 3.89
CA GLY A 143 -1.01 -6.12 4.19
C GLY A 143 -0.60 -5.00 5.13
N ILE A 144 -0.95 -3.76 4.83
CA ILE A 144 -0.68 -2.59 5.69
C ILE A 144 -1.33 -2.77 7.06
N THR A 145 -2.62 -3.13 7.11
CA THR A 145 -3.33 -3.37 8.37
C THR A 145 -2.63 -4.45 9.22
N ARG A 146 -2.13 -5.52 8.59
CA ARG A 146 -1.37 -6.56 9.28
C ARG A 146 -0.05 -6.03 9.84
N VAL A 147 0.71 -5.26 9.05
CA VAL A 147 1.98 -4.66 9.49
C VAL A 147 1.77 -3.73 10.68
N LEU A 148 0.75 -2.87 10.64
CA LEU A 148 0.42 -1.97 11.76
C LEU A 148 0.03 -2.74 13.02
N LYS A 149 -0.79 -3.80 12.88
CA LYS A 149 -1.15 -4.67 14.00
C LYS A 149 0.08 -5.37 14.58
N MET A 150 0.98 -5.86 13.74
CA MET A 150 2.24 -6.47 14.18
C MET A 150 3.07 -5.49 15.00
N ILE A 151 3.24 -4.24 14.53
CA ILE A 151 3.95 -3.20 15.29
C ILE A 151 3.34 -2.98 16.68
N LEU A 152 2.01 -3.07 16.81
CA LEU A 152 1.31 -2.91 18.10
C LEU A 152 1.33 -4.14 19.00
N THR A 153 1.48 -5.35 18.45
CA THR A 153 1.45 -6.62 19.21
C THR A 153 2.83 -7.17 19.53
N SER A 154 3.89 -6.63 18.92
CA SER A 154 5.27 -7.07 19.14
C SER A 154 5.79 -6.60 20.51
N ASP A 155 5.28 -7.18 21.59
CA ASP A 155 5.85 -7.10 22.94
C ASP A 155 7.09 -8.00 23.10
N SER A 156 7.49 -8.76 22.07
CA SER A 156 8.33 -9.96 22.26
C SER A 156 9.61 -10.10 21.42
N SER A 157 10.18 -9.04 20.82
CA SER A 157 11.59 -9.10 20.37
C SER A 157 12.24 -7.73 20.20
N ASP A 158 13.44 -7.56 20.76
CA ASP A 158 14.57 -6.59 20.57
C ASP A 158 14.35 -5.11 20.20
N TYR A 159 13.15 -4.68 19.80
CA TYR A 159 12.83 -3.32 19.36
C TYR A 159 11.50 -2.87 19.95
N HIS A 160 11.55 -2.26 21.14
CA HIS A 160 10.39 -1.59 21.71
C HIS A 160 10.24 -0.20 21.08
N TYR A 161 9.14 -0.01 20.34
CA TYR A 161 8.75 1.31 19.85
C TYR A 161 8.42 2.23 21.02
N LEU A 162 8.71 3.52 20.86
CA LEU A 162 8.32 4.51 21.85
C LEU A 162 6.78 4.52 22.03
N PRO A 163 6.25 4.73 23.25
CA PRO A 163 4.81 4.80 23.49
C PRO A 163 4.11 5.82 22.58
N ILE A 164 4.77 6.95 22.31
CA ILE A 164 4.29 7.99 21.40
C ILE A 164 4.15 7.46 19.97
N THR A 165 5.08 6.62 19.51
CA THR A 165 4.97 5.97 18.20
C THR A 165 3.84 4.95 18.18
N CYS A 166 3.65 4.19 19.25
CA CYS A 166 2.52 3.25 19.34
C CYS A 166 1.17 3.97 19.25
N ASP A 167 1.00 5.12 19.90
CA ASP A 167 -0.20 5.95 19.77
C ASP A 167 -0.41 6.45 18.34
N PHE A 168 0.68 6.81 17.67
CA PHE A 168 0.65 7.17 16.27
C PHE A 168 0.26 6.00 15.35
N VAL A 169 0.80 4.81 15.58
CA VAL A 169 0.45 3.60 14.83
C VAL A 169 -1.02 3.22 15.05
N ARG A 170 -1.54 3.36 16.27
CA ARG A 170 -2.97 3.17 16.57
C ARG A 170 -3.84 4.15 15.77
N ALA A 171 -3.49 5.43 15.78
CA ALA A 171 -4.21 6.44 15.01
C ALA A 171 -4.17 6.13 13.49
N LEU A 172 -3.02 5.68 12.97
CA LEU A 172 -2.91 5.25 11.57
C LEU A 172 -3.76 4.02 11.26
N LEU A 173 -3.82 3.06 12.17
CA LEU A 173 -4.64 1.86 12.02
C LEU A 173 -6.12 2.23 11.97
N ASP A 174 -6.59 3.10 12.87
CA ASP A 174 -7.96 3.60 12.89
C ASP A 174 -8.31 4.37 11.61
N LEU A 175 -7.41 5.24 11.16
CA LEU A 175 -7.57 5.95 9.88
C LEU A 175 -7.64 4.99 8.69
N THR A 176 -6.77 3.97 8.67
CA THR A 176 -6.75 2.95 7.60
C THR A 176 -8.06 2.17 7.59
N ASN A 177 -8.54 1.73 8.76
CA ASN A 177 -9.80 1.01 8.89
C ASN A 177 -10.99 1.89 8.49
N SER A 178 -11.05 3.14 8.94
CA SER A 178 -12.14 4.07 8.58
C SER A 178 -12.15 4.40 7.09
N ARG A 179 -10.98 4.59 6.46
CA ARG A 179 -10.88 4.92 5.03
C ARG A 179 -11.23 3.74 4.12
N PHE A 180 -10.91 2.53 4.56
CA PHE A 180 -11.09 1.31 3.77
C PHE A 180 -12.13 0.35 4.35
N GLU A 181 -13.00 0.82 5.24
CA GLU A 181 -14.00 0.00 5.96
C GLU A 181 -14.85 -0.84 5.01
N ASN A 182 -15.29 -0.22 3.91
CA ASN A 182 -16.16 -0.84 2.92
C ASN A 182 -15.41 -1.51 1.76
N ILE A 183 -14.08 -1.53 1.80
CA ILE A 183 -13.30 -2.03 0.66
C ILE A 183 -13.51 -3.52 0.44
N GLU A 184 -13.66 -4.28 1.54
CA GLU A 184 -13.94 -5.70 1.45
C GLU A 184 -15.35 -5.93 0.92
N ASN A 185 -16.31 -5.09 1.27
CA ASN A 185 -17.72 -5.23 0.88
C ASN A 185 -18.01 -4.73 -0.54
N SER A 186 -17.05 -4.06 -1.17
CA SER A 186 -17.17 -3.66 -2.58
C SER A 186 -17.11 -4.89 -3.48
N ASN A 187 -18.25 -5.23 -4.10
CA ASN A 187 -18.31 -6.30 -5.11
C ASN A 187 -17.34 -6.02 -6.26
N THR A 188 -17.16 -4.77 -6.69
CA THR A 188 -16.27 -4.43 -7.80
C THR A 188 -14.81 -4.74 -7.48
N ILE A 189 -14.32 -4.33 -6.31
CA ILE A 189 -12.94 -4.61 -5.87
C ILE A 189 -12.78 -6.11 -5.58
N GLY A 190 -13.76 -6.73 -4.92
CA GLY A 190 -13.77 -8.16 -4.66
C GLY A 190 -13.71 -8.99 -5.94
N ILE A 191 -14.53 -8.66 -6.94
CA ILE A 191 -14.54 -9.32 -8.25
C ILE A 191 -13.21 -9.07 -8.98
N ALA A 192 -12.69 -7.84 -9.00
CA ALA A 192 -11.44 -7.51 -9.66
C ALA A 192 -10.25 -8.28 -9.04
N THR A 193 -10.19 -8.38 -7.71
CA THR A 193 -9.17 -9.15 -7.00
C THR A 193 -9.35 -10.65 -7.19
N PHE A 194 -10.59 -11.16 -7.21
CA PHE A 194 -10.88 -12.58 -7.45
C PHE A 194 -10.54 -13.01 -8.88
N LEU A 195 -10.74 -12.12 -9.86
CA LEU A 195 -10.39 -12.33 -11.26
C LEU A 195 -8.90 -12.39 -11.53
N ASP A 196 -8.08 -11.83 -10.64
CA ASP A 196 -6.62 -11.85 -10.77
C ASP A 196 -6.09 -13.19 -10.24
N PRO A 197 -5.51 -14.06 -11.10
CA PRO A 197 -5.02 -15.37 -10.68
C PRO A 197 -3.99 -15.31 -9.56
N ARG A 198 -3.28 -14.18 -9.41
CA ARG A 198 -2.29 -13.98 -8.36
C ARG A 198 -2.90 -13.85 -6.97
N PHE A 199 -4.16 -13.42 -6.87
CA PHE A 199 -4.80 -13.02 -5.62
C PHE A 199 -6.09 -13.78 -5.33
N MET A 200 -6.46 -14.73 -6.18
CA MET A 200 -7.74 -15.45 -6.18
C MET A 200 -8.13 -16.01 -4.80
N PHE A 201 -7.16 -16.44 -3.98
CA PHE A 201 -7.42 -17.14 -2.71
C PHE A 201 -6.94 -16.40 -1.45
N GLN A 202 -6.11 -15.37 -1.59
CA GLN A 202 -5.33 -14.81 -0.48
C GLN A 202 -6.08 -13.83 0.44
N PRO A 203 -7.04 -13.01 -0.04
CA PRO A 203 -7.66 -11.99 0.81
C PRO A 203 -9.05 -12.33 1.34
N PHE A 204 -9.70 -13.38 0.88
CA PHE A 204 -11.12 -13.60 1.14
C PHE A 204 -11.37 -14.72 2.14
N THR A 205 -12.29 -14.50 3.07
CA THR A 205 -12.91 -15.56 3.87
C THR A 205 -13.69 -16.51 2.97
N SER A 206 -13.78 -17.79 3.33
CA SER A 206 -14.49 -18.84 2.57
C SER A 206 -15.91 -18.44 2.14
N ALA A 207 -16.69 -17.82 3.03
CA ALA A 207 -18.05 -17.34 2.74
C ALA A 207 -18.09 -16.24 1.66
N LYS A 208 -17.09 -15.35 1.64
CA LYS A 208 -17.01 -14.24 0.69
C LYS A 208 -16.56 -14.70 -0.69
N GLN A 209 -15.73 -15.73 -0.74
CA GLN A 209 -15.36 -16.39 -1.99
C GLN A 209 -16.58 -17.00 -2.67
N ALA A 210 -17.46 -17.68 -1.92
CA ALA A 210 -18.68 -18.27 -2.48
C ALA A 210 -19.60 -17.22 -3.11
N THR A 211 -19.84 -16.10 -2.41
CA THR A 211 -20.67 -15.00 -2.93
C THR A 211 -20.09 -14.30 -4.15
N LEU A 212 -18.76 -14.12 -4.19
CA LEU A 212 -18.07 -13.57 -5.37
C LEU A 212 -18.12 -14.53 -6.56
N ARG A 213 -17.99 -15.85 -6.31
CA ARG A 213 -18.15 -16.88 -7.33
C ARG A 213 -19.55 -16.84 -7.95
N ASP A 214 -20.60 -16.81 -7.12
CA ASP A 214 -21.98 -16.75 -7.60
C ASP A 214 -22.25 -15.49 -8.42
N SER A 215 -21.71 -14.35 -7.98
CA SER A 215 -21.80 -13.08 -8.70
C SER A 215 -21.11 -13.15 -10.07
N MET A 216 -19.95 -13.80 -10.13
CA MET A 216 -19.20 -14.01 -11.38
C MET A 216 -19.93 -14.93 -12.36
N ILE A 217 -20.50 -16.04 -11.87
CA ILE A 217 -21.31 -16.94 -12.67
C ILE A 217 -22.50 -16.19 -13.29
N LYS A 218 -23.17 -15.33 -12.52
CA LYS A 218 -24.27 -14.48 -13.00
C LYS A 218 -23.81 -13.51 -14.10
N ILE A 219 -22.69 -12.81 -13.90
CA ILE A 219 -22.14 -11.86 -14.88
C ILE A 219 -21.79 -12.59 -16.19
N VAL A 220 -21.10 -13.73 -16.10
CA VAL A 220 -20.72 -14.52 -17.27
C VAL A 220 -21.96 -15.08 -17.97
N ALA A 221 -22.96 -15.57 -17.23
CA ALA A 221 -24.22 -16.04 -17.81
C ALA A 221 -24.99 -14.93 -18.53
N GLN A 222 -25.00 -13.70 -17.98
CA GLN A 222 -25.61 -12.54 -18.62
C GLN A 222 -24.90 -12.14 -19.91
N GLU A 223 -23.56 -12.16 -19.94
CA GLU A 223 -22.81 -11.85 -21.15
C GLU A 223 -22.94 -12.94 -22.23
N ILE A 224 -22.99 -14.21 -21.83
CA ILE A 224 -23.29 -15.32 -22.76
C ILE A 224 -24.70 -15.15 -23.38
N ASN A 225 -25.66 -14.66 -22.60
CA ASN A 225 -27.03 -14.41 -23.07
C ASN A 225 -27.11 -13.18 -24.00
N ARG A 226 -26.30 -12.14 -23.76
CA ARG A 226 -26.20 -10.96 -24.64
C ARG A 226 -25.61 -11.25 -26.00
N GLU A 227 -24.66 -12.19 -26.09
CA GLU A 227 -24.03 -12.58 -27.37
C GLU A 227 -24.82 -13.63 -28.19
N GLY A 228 -26.03 -14.00 -27.78
CA GLY A 228 -26.98 -14.73 -28.62
C GLY A 228 -26.50 -16.03 -29.28
N SER A 229 -26.66 -17.17 -28.59
CA SER A 229 -27.21 -18.40 -29.19
C SER A 229 -27.51 -19.43 -28.10
N CYS A 230 -28.75 -19.93 -28.08
CA CYS A 230 -29.32 -20.85 -27.10
C CYS A 230 -28.53 -22.18 -26.99
N GLU A 231 -27.77 -22.56 -28.03
CA GLU A 231 -26.90 -23.75 -28.03
C GLU A 231 -25.72 -23.67 -27.03
N ASN A 232 -25.26 -22.45 -26.68
CA ASN A 232 -24.09 -22.25 -25.83
C ASN A 232 -24.36 -22.50 -24.33
N MET A 233 -25.62 -22.40 -23.89
CA MET A 233 -26.00 -22.56 -22.48
C MET A 233 -25.99 -24.02 -22.03
N GLN A 234 -26.44 -24.95 -22.89
CA GLN A 234 -26.33 -26.39 -22.64
C GLN A 234 -24.88 -26.89 -22.77
N LEU A 235 -24.09 -26.29 -23.67
CA LEU A 235 -22.69 -26.63 -23.85
C LEU A 235 -21.83 -26.19 -22.66
N ALA A 236 -22.07 -24.99 -22.10
CA ALA A 236 -21.38 -24.50 -20.90
C ALA A 236 -21.65 -25.38 -19.67
N ARG A 237 -22.88 -25.87 -19.48
CA ARG A 237 -23.23 -26.83 -18.42
C ARG A 237 -22.58 -28.21 -18.61
N LYS A 238 -22.49 -28.71 -19.86
CA LYS A 238 -21.80 -29.97 -20.18
C LYS A 238 -20.28 -29.87 -20.05
N PHE A 239 -19.67 -28.73 -20.36
CA PHE A 239 -18.22 -28.49 -20.26
C PHE A 239 -17.73 -28.49 -18.81
N LEU A 240 -18.59 -28.05 -17.89
CA LEU A 240 -18.37 -28.16 -16.45
C LEU A 240 -18.47 -29.61 -15.94
N ALA A 241 -18.58 -30.65 -16.80
CA ALA A 241 -18.76 -32.05 -16.38
C ALA A 241 -17.56 -33.01 -16.56
N LYS A 242 -16.66 -32.94 -17.56
CA LYS A 242 -15.46 -33.85 -17.59
C LYS A 242 -14.29 -33.37 -18.49
N ASP A 243 -13.09 -33.78 -18.07
CA ASP A 243 -11.73 -33.76 -18.67
C ASP A 243 -11.31 -32.72 -19.74
N PHE A 244 -10.27 -31.97 -19.37
CA PHE A 244 -9.76 -30.71 -19.93
C PHE A 244 -9.19 -30.75 -21.36
N PHE A 245 -8.76 -31.91 -21.89
CA PHE A 245 -8.08 -31.97 -23.20
C PHE A 245 -8.88 -32.67 -24.31
N SER A 246 -9.70 -33.67 -24.00
CA SER A 246 -10.42 -34.46 -25.02
C SER A 246 -11.53 -33.65 -25.71
N GLN A 247 -12.26 -32.80 -24.97
CA GLN A 247 -13.39 -32.03 -25.53
C GLN A 247 -13.00 -30.66 -26.10
N THR A 248 -11.89 -30.07 -25.65
CA THR A 248 -11.41 -28.77 -26.15
C THR A 248 -10.96 -28.89 -27.61
N GLY A 249 -10.39 -30.04 -27.99
CA GLY A 249 -10.12 -30.38 -29.39
C GLY A 249 -11.39 -30.42 -30.25
N TYR A 250 -12.51 -30.93 -29.71
CA TYR A 250 -13.80 -31.01 -30.41
C TYR A 250 -14.38 -29.63 -30.75
N ILE A 251 -14.29 -28.67 -29.82
CA ILE A 251 -14.75 -27.28 -29.97
C ILE A 251 -13.83 -26.44 -30.89
N ILE A 252 -12.57 -26.81 -31.04
CA ILE A 252 -11.63 -26.10 -31.92
C ILE A 252 -11.70 -26.65 -33.35
N SER A 253 -11.92 -27.96 -33.52
CA SER A 253 -11.78 -28.66 -34.80
C SER A 253 -13.09 -28.95 -35.55
N GLN A 254 -14.21 -29.20 -34.88
CA GLN A 254 -15.45 -29.59 -35.59
C GLN A 254 -16.26 -28.39 -36.08
N ARG A 255 -16.58 -28.36 -37.38
CA ARG A 255 -17.33 -27.26 -38.03
C ARG A 255 -18.68 -26.93 -37.39
N ARG A 256 -19.38 -27.90 -36.80
CA ARG A 256 -20.74 -27.70 -36.24
C ARG A 256 -20.75 -27.17 -34.80
N THR A 257 -19.67 -27.32 -34.05
CA THR A 257 -19.57 -26.95 -32.63
C THR A 257 -18.42 -25.98 -32.36
N ARG A 258 -17.90 -25.36 -33.42
CA ARG A 258 -16.72 -24.49 -33.36
C ARG A 258 -17.04 -23.18 -32.66
N LEU A 259 -16.45 -22.97 -31.49
CA LEU A 259 -16.57 -21.70 -30.78
C LEU A 259 -15.50 -20.70 -31.22
N GLY A 260 -15.83 -19.42 -31.18
CA GLY A 260 -14.88 -18.34 -31.41
C GLY A 260 -13.73 -18.39 -30.40
N VAL A 261 -12.53 -17.97 -30.82
CA VAL A 261 -11.28 -18.06 -30.03
C VAL A 261 -11.41 -17.43 -28.64
N ARG A 262 -12.19 -16.35 -28.51
CA ARG A 262 -12.47 -15.69 -27.22
C ARG A 262 -13.27 -16.60 -26.26
N LYS A 263 -14.32 -17.26 -26.76
CA LYS A 263 -15.15 -18.20 -25.98
C LYS A 263 -14.38 -19.45 -25.59
N VAL A 264 -13.52 -19.96 -26.49
CA VAL A 264 -12.62 -21.08 -26.18
C VAL A 264 -11.69 -20.69 -25.04
N LYS A 265 -11.02 -19.54 -25.10
CA LYS A 265 -10.14 -19.08 -24.00
C LYS A 265 -10.88 -18.96 -22.66
N GLN A 266 -12.08 -18.40 -22.65
CA GLN A 266 -12.90 -18.26 -21.44
C GLN A 266 -13.34 -19.62 -20.87
N LEU A 267 -13.78 -20.56 -21.71
CA LEU A 267 -14.21 -21.89 -21.28
C LEU A 267 -13.04 -22.77 -20.81
N THR A 268 -11.89 -22.66 -21.47
CA THR A 268 -10.67 -23.39 -21.06
C THR A 268 -10.18 -22.88 -19.71
N PHE A 269 -10.24 -21.56 -19.48
CA PHE A 269 -9.96 -20.96 -18.19
C PHE A 269 -10.92 -21.44 -17.08
N LEU A 270 -12.23 -21.49 -17.35
CA LEU A 270 -13.22 -21.95 -16.35
C LEU A 270 -13.08 -23.45 -16.04
N ASN A 271 -12.84 -24.29 -17.06
CA ASN A 271 -12.71 -25.74 -16.88
C ASN A 271 -11.37 -26.14 -16.24
N GLY A 272 -10.28 -25.43 -16.55
CA GLY A 272 -8.97 -25.63 -15.88
C GLY A 272 -9.04 -25.37 -14.39
N ASN A 273 -9.93 -24.47 -13.96
CA ASN A 273 -10.16 -24.14 -12.55
C ASN A 273 -11.25 -24.99 -11.89
N LYS A 274 -11.87 -25.93 -12.60
CA LYS A 274 -13.02 -26.73 -12.13
C LYS A 274 -12.73 -27.61 -10.91
N LYS A 275 -11.51 -28.12 -10.76
CA LYS A 275 -11.10 -28.86 -9.54
C LYS A 275 -11.14 -28.03 -8.27
N TYR A 276 -11.17 -26.70 -8.40
CA TYR A 276 -11.19 -25.73 -7.30
C TYR A 276 -12.55 -25.03 -7.14
N ILE A 277 -13.53 -25.43 -7.97
CA ILE A 277 -14.91 -24.91 -8.02
C ILE A 277 -15.89 -25.82 -7.26
N LYS A 278 -15.56 -27.11 -7.03
CA LYS A 278 -16.34 -28.03 -6.18
C LYS A 278 -16.01 -27.85 -4.70
#